data_AF-A0A0A2G2K2-F1
#
_entry.id   AF-A0A0A2G2K2-F1
#
_cell.length_a   1.000
_cell.length_b   1.000
_cell.length_c   1.000
_cell.angle_alpha   90.00
_cell.angle_beta   90.00
_cell.angle_gamma   90.00
#
_symmetry.space_group_name_H-M   'P 1'
#
loop_
_entity.id
_entity.type
_entity.pdbx_description
1 polymer ?
#
loop_
_entity_poly.entity_id
_entity_poly.type
_entity_poly.pdbx_seq_one_letter_code
_entity_poly.pdbx_strand_id
1 'polypeptide(L)'
;MRTMKKEEKDNLSKNTQIEEFLSARYEFRYNTVLHRAEYRPRGTDDYTAVDRYRINTLKRALDKEADVQTSPENLYSIIESDFSPRVNPVQTYFQALPLTKGNAEAITALADCVSVTNPEKWREYLTKWLVAVVANAMDDKQCRNHTCLVLTGEQGKFKTTFLDLLCPPSLSDYRYTGKIYPQEKDVLSLIGQNLIINIDDQLKALNKRDENELKNLITCPQVKYRMPYEKHIEERP
;
A
#
# COMPACT_ATOMS: atom_id res chain seq x y z
N MET A 1 -1.74 -38.27 -32.13
CA MET A 1 -1.44 -37.48 -30.92
C MET A 1 -1.29 -35.96 -31.14
N ARG A 2 -1.07 -35.46 -32.38
CA ARG A 2 -1.06 -34.00 -32.69
C ARG A 2 -2.44 -33.37 -32.96
N THR A 3 -3.44 -34.18 -33.29
CA THR A 3 -4.80 -33.73 -33.63
C THR A 3 -5.66 -33.45 -32.39
N MET A 4 -5.48 -34.20 -31.30
CA MET A 4 -6.27 -34.05 -30.07
C MET A 4 -6.02 -32.73 -29.31
N LYS A 5 -4.82 -32.13 -29.40
CA LYS A 5 -4.53 -30.84 -28.76
C LYS A 5 -5.20 -29.64 -29.45
N LYS A 6 -5.70 -29.81 -30.67
CA LYS A 6 -6.31 -28.72 -31.43
C LYS A 6 -7.82 -28.64 -31.20
N GLU A 7 -8.47 -29.77 -30.92
CA GLU A 7 -9.92 -29.85 -30.67
C GLU A 7 -10.34 -29.44 -29.25
N GLU A 8 -9.46 -29.54 -28.23
CA GLU A 8 -9.77 -29.06 -26.87
C GLU A 8 -9.80 -27.52 -26.75
N LYS A 9 -9.17 -26.80 -27.68
CA LYS A 9 -9.14 -25.33 -27.68
C LYS A 9 -10.44 -24.67 -28.15
N ASP A 10 -11.29 -25.40 -28.88
CA ASP A 10 -12.46 -24.84 -29.55
C ASP A 10 -13.71 -24.71 -28.65
N ASN A 11 -13.61 -25.04 -27.36
CA ASN A 11 -14.75 -24.95 -26.43
C ASN A 11 -14.48 -24.14 -25.14
N LEU A 12 -13.42 -23.33 -25.12
CA LEU A 12 -13.14 -22.39 -24.03
C LEU A 12 -14.00 -21.14 -24.20
N SER A 13 -14.69 -20.72 -23.13
CA SER A 13 -15.48 -19.48 -23.13
C SER A 13 -14.59 -18.29 -23.49
N LYS A 14 -15.16 -17.24 -24.08
CA LYS A 14 -14.42 -15.99 -24.39
C LYS A 14 -13.69 -15.45 -23.16
N ASN A 15 -14.32 -15.48 -21.98
CA ASN A 15 -13.68 -15.00 -20.76
C ASN A 15 -12.51 -15.88 -20.33
N THR A 16 -12.61 -17.20 -20.47
CA THR A 16 -11.49 -18.11 -20.20
C THR A 16 -10.30 -17.83 -21.12
N GLN A 17 -10.54 -17.55 -22.41
CA GLN A 17 -9.47 -17.17 -23.34
C GLN A 17 -8.81 -15.83 -22.94
N ILE A 18 -9.59 -14.87 -22.45
CA ILE A 18 -9.08 -13.59 -21.93
C ILE A 18 -8.22 -13.85 -20.69
N GLU A 19 -8.71 -14.62 -19.72
CA GLU A 19 -8.01 -14.95 -18.49
C GLU A 19 -6.69 -15.67 -18.76
N GLU A 20 -6.67 -16.64 -19.67
CA GLU A 20 -5.45 -17.33 -20.10
C GLU A 20 -4.45 -16.37 -20.76
N PHE A 21 -4.92 -15.51 -21.66
CA PHE A 21 -4.07 -14.51 -22.34
C PHE A 21 -3.42 -13.55 -21.34
N LEU A 22 -4.21 -13.06 -20.39
CA LEU A 22 -3.78 -12.15 -19.34
C LEU A 22 -2.80 -12.84 -18.39
N SER A 23 -3.17 -14.02 -17.87
CA SER A 23 -2.35 -14.80 -16.93
C SER A 23 -1.04 -15.29 -17.52
N ALA A 24 -0.96 -15.48 -18.85
CA ALA A 24 0.29 -15.87 -19.51
C ALA A 24 1.34 -14.74 -19.51
N ARG A 25 0.91 -13.46 -19.44
CA ARG A 25 1.80 -12.29 -19.65
C ARG A 25 1.94 -11.42 -18.41
N TYR A 26 0.94 -11.40 -17.56
CA TYR A 26 0.84 -10.48 -16.44
C TYR A 26 0.48 -11.22 -15.15
N GLU A 27 0.81 -10.59 -14.05
CA GLU A 27 0.30 -10.93 -12.72
C GLU A 27 -0.58 -9.80 -12.26
N PHE A 28 -1.81 -10.13 -11.86
CA PHE A 28 -2.77 -9.19 -11.31
C PHE A 28 -2.94 -9.43 -9.82
N ARG A 29 -3.30 -8.36 -9.10
CA ARG A 29 -3.74 -8.42 -7.71
C ARG A 29 -4.78 -7.33 -7.47
N TYR A 30 -5.66 -7.56 -6.52
CA TYR A 30 -6.51 -6.50 -5.98
C TYR A 30 -5.87 -6.00 -4.68
N ASN A 31 -5.39 -4.76 -4.71
CA ASN A 31 -4.77 -4.11 -3.56
C ASN A 31 -5.84 -3.77 -2.52
N THR A 32 -5.81 -4.43 -1.36
CA THR A 32 -6.81 -4.24 -0.32
C THR A 32 -6.61 -2.99 0.53
N VAL A 33 -5.45 -2.33 0.42
CA VAL A 33 -5.15 -1.09 1.13
C VAL A 33 -5.57 0.11 0.29
N LEU A 34 -5.22 0.14 -1.00
CA LEU A 34 -5.59 1.23 -1.92
C LEU A 34 -6.92 0.99 -2.65
N HIS A 35 -7.54 -0.18 -2.48
CA HIS A 35 -8.82 -0.58 -3.08
C HIS A 35 -8.85 -0.45 -4.61
N ARG A 36 -7.80 -0.93 -5.28
CA ARG A 36 -7.67 -0.88 -6.73
C ARG A 36 -7.02 -2.14 -7.29
N ALA A 37 -7.34 -2.47 -8.54
CA ALA A 37 -6.61 -3.49 -9.26
C ALA A 37 -5.22 -2.98 -9.66
N GLU A 38 -4.23 -3.84 -9.52
CA GLU A 38 -2.84 -3.60 -9.91
C GLU A 38 -2.34 -4.77 -10.73
N TYR A 39 -1.40 -4.48 -11.64
CA TYR A 39 -0.81 -5.48 -12.49
C TYR A 39 0.69 -5.22 -12.69
N ARG A 40 1.41 -6.26 -13.06
CA ARG A 40 2.78 -6.20 -13.54
C ARG A 40 3.00 -7.20 -14.66
N PRO A 41 3.87 -6.91 -15.64
CA PRO A 41 4.40 -7.96 -16.51
C PRO A 41 5.04 -9.08 -15.70
N ARG A 42 4.95 -10.32 -16.18
CA ARG A 42 5.67 -11.43 -15.54
C ARG A 42 7.18 -11.18 -15.61
N GLY A 43 7.86 -11.43 -14.50
CA GLY A 43 9.31 -11.22 -14.38
C GLY A 43 9.73 -9.77 -14.07
N THR A 44 8.79 -8.86 -13.86
CA THR A 44 9.06 -7.53 -13.28
C THR A 44 8.62 -7.50 -11.82
N ASP A 45 9.23 -6.62 -11.02
CA ASP A 45 8.96 -6.56 -9.58
C ASP A 45 7.77 -5.64 -9.24
N ASP A 46 7.68 -4.49 -9.91
CA ASP A 46 6.78 -3.41 -9.50
C ASP A 46 5.36 -3.55 -10.06
N TYR A 47 4.38 -3.57 -9.15
CA TYR A 47 2.97 -3.47 -9.48
C TYR A 47 2.60 -2.03 -9.82
N THR A 48 1.77 -1.85 -10.85
CA THR A 48 1.23 -0.56 -11.27
C THR A 48 -0.30 -0.61 -11.30
N ALA A 49 -0.95 0.52 -11.05
CA ALA A 49 -2.41 0.61 -11.08
C ALA A 49 -2.96 0.26 -12.47
N VAL A 50 -4.07 -0.49 -12.49
CA VAL A 50 -4.83 -0.72 -13.72
C VAL A 50 -5.71 0.50 -13.97
N ASP A 51 -5.28 1.36 -14.88
CA ASP A 51 -6.03 2.54 -15.29
C ASP A 51 -6.74 2.33 -16.65
N ARG A 52 -7.52 3.34 -17.07
CA ARG A 52 -8.25 3.29 -18.35
C ARG A 52 -7.31 3.12 -19.55
N TYR A 53 -6.13 3.73 -19.50
CA TYR A 53 -5.14 3.60 -20.56
C TYR A 53 -4.65 2.15 -20.68
N ARG A 54 -4.39 1.50 -19.55
CA ARG A 54 -3.99 0.10 -19.48
C ARG A 54 -5.09 -0.83 -19.98
N ILE A 55 -6.34 -0.63 -19.58
CA ILE A 55 -7.46 -1.44 -20.08
C ILE A 55 -7.58 -1.37 -21.60
N ASN A 56 -7.48 -0.17 -22.17
CA ASN A 56 -7.49 0.00 -23.63
C ASN A 56 -6.29 -0.67 -24.31
N THR A 57 -5.13 -0.66 -23.65
CA THR A 57 -3.93 -1.35 -24.11
C THR A 57 -4.11 -2.87 -24.12
N LEU A 58 -4.69 -3.44 -23.06
CA LEU A 58 -4.99 -4.88 -22.96
C LEU A 58 -6.03 -5.30 -23.99
N LYS A 59 -7.10 -4.51 -24.17
CA LYS A 59 -8.12 -4.74 -25.20
C LYS A 59 -7.50 -4.82 -26.60
N ARG A 60 -6.61 -3.88 -26.94
CA ARG A 60 -5.92 -3.87 -28.24
C ARG A 60 -5.01 -5.09 -28.43
N ALA A 61 -4.36 -5.55 -27.36
CA ALA A 61 -3.48 -6.72 -27.41
C ALA A 61 -4.29 -8.03 -27.59
N LEU A 62 -5.41 -8.18 -26.89
CA LEU A 62 -6.33 -9.32 -27.03
C LEU A 62 -6.88 -9.45 -28.46
N ASP A 63 -7.33 -8.33 -29.03
CA ASP A 63 -7.78 -8.26 -30.42
C ASP A 63 -6.67 -8.71 -31.38
N LYS A 64 -5.50 -8.07 -31.31
CA LYS A 64 -4.41 -8.29 -32.27
C LYS A 64 -3.75 -9.66 -32.16
N GLU A 65 -3.55 -10.17 -30.95
CA GLU A 65 -2.71 -11.35 -30.70
C GLU A 65 -3.50 -12.61 -30.41
N ALA A 66 -4.73 -12.49 -29.91
CA ALA A 66 -5.58 -13.62 -29.54
C ALA A 66 -6.86 -13.72 -30.37
N ASP A 67 -7.14 -12.75 -31.25
CA ASP A 67 -8.40 -12.65 -32.02
C ASP A 67 -9.64 -12.62 -31.11
N VAL A 68 -9.49 -12.07 -29.90
CA VAL A 68 -10.58 -11.97 -28.91
C VAL A 68 -11.06 -10.53 -28.77
N GLN A 69 -12.25 -10.28 -29.33
CA GLN A 69 -12.96 -9.01 -29.17
C GLN A 69 -13.70 -8.97 -27.82
N THR A 70 -13.42 -7.95 -27.02
CA THR A 70 -14.00 -7.69 -25.68
C THR A 70 -14.20 -6.19 -25.43
N SER A 71 -15.09 -5.82 -24.52
CA SER A 71 -15.28 -4.43 -24.08
C SER A 71 -14.35 -4.07 -22.92
N PRO A 72 -14.04 -2.77 -22.71
CA PRO A 72 -13.35 -2.31 -21.51
C PRO A 72 -14.07 -2.72 -20.21
N GLU A 73 -15.40 -2.69 -20.20
CA GLU A 73 -16.22 -3.02 -19.03
C GLU A 73 -16.10 -4.50 -18.65
N ASN A 74 -16.03 -5.40 -19.64
CA ASN A 74 -15.79 -6.82 -19.40
C ASN A 74 -14.38 -7.05 -18.84
N LEU A 75 -13.37 -6.32 -19.33
CA LEU A 75 -12.01 -6.38 -18.78
C LEU A 75 -11.94 -5.89 -17.34
N TYR A 76 -12.58 -4.76 -17.02
CA TYR A 76 -12.70 -4.32 -15.63
C TYR A 76 -13.39 -5.39 -14.77
N SER A 77 -14.49 -5.95 -15.26
CA SER A 77 -15.25 -6.96 -14.51
C SER A 77 -14.44 -8.23 -14.23
N ILE A 78 -13.61 -8.67 -15.17
CA ILE A 78 -12.68 -9.81 -14.96
C ILE A 78 -11.56 -9.39 -14.00
N ILE A 79 -10.86 -8.28 -14.26
CA ILE A 79 -9.70 -7.87 -13.47
C ILE A 79 -10.06 -7.50 -12.03
N GLU A 80 -11.26 -6.97 -11.78
CA GLU A 80 -11.75 -6.61 -10.45
C GLU A 80 -12.54 -7.75 -9.78
N SER A 81 -12.46 -8.98 -10.31
CA SER A 81 -13.03 -10.18 -9.68
C SER A 81 -11.98 -11.02 -8.94
N ASP A 82 -12.40 -12.21 -8.50
CA ASP A 82 -11.58 -13.31 -8.00
C ASP A 82 -10.44 -13.76 -8.94
N PHE A 83 -10.46 -13.37 -10.22
CA PHE A 83 -9.32 -13.50 -11.12
C PHE A 83 -8.07 -12.80 -10.58
N SER A 84 -8.25 -11.66 -9.91
CA SER A 84 -7.18 -10.94 -9.21
C SER A 84 -7.20 -11.29 -7.72
N PRO A 85 -6.21 -12.03 -7.20
CA PRO A 85 -6.13 -12.33 -5.78
C PRO A 85 -6.09 -11.04 -4.94
N ARG A 86 -6.87 -11.01 -3.87
CA ARG A 86 -6.85 -9.91 -2.90
C ARG A 86 -5.58 -9.98 -2.07
N VAL A 87 -4.79 -8.91 -2.08
CA VAL A 87 -3.48 -8.86 -1.43
C VAL A 87 -3.37 -7.54 -0.67
N ASN A 88 -2.87 -7.60 0.57
CA ASN A 88 -2.35 -6.43 1.29
C ASN A 88 -0.85 -6.29 0.95
N PRO A 89 -0.44 -5.31 0.11
CA PRO A 89 0.95 -5.23 -0.33
C PRO A 89 1.93 -4.85 0.78
N VAL A 90 1.45 -4.11 1.80
CA VAL A 90 2.25 -3.74 2.97
C VAL A 90 2.58 -4.98 3.80
N GLN A 91 1.58 -5.82 4.10
CA GLN A 91 1.81 -7.10 4.80
C GLN A 91 2.69 -8.03 3.98
N THR A 92 2.44 -8.14 2.67
CA THR A 92 3.22 -8.99 1.77
C THR A 92 4.69 -8.58 1.76
N TYR A 93 4.97 -7.27 1.76
CA TYR A 93 6.33 -6.75 1.85
C TYR A 93 7.03 -7.26 3.12
N PHE A 94 6.43 -7.09 4.30
CA PHE A 94 7.03 -7.52 5.55
C PHE A 94 7.18 -9.06 5.66
N GLN A 95 6.22 -9.82 5.12
CA GLN A 95 6.29 -11.29 5.07
C GLN A 95 7.37 -11.81 4.12
N ALA A 96 7.69 -11.06 3.05
CA ALA A 96 8.73 -11.42 2.08
C ALA A 96 10.15 -11.08 2.55
N LEU A 97 10.29 -10.27 3.60
CA LEU A 97 11.60 -9.94 4.14
C LEU A 97 12.31 -11.20 4.65
N PRO A 98 13.62 -11.36 4.37
CA PRO A 98 14.34 -12.54 4.80
C PRO A 98 14.38 -12.60 6.34
N LEU A 99 14.13 -13.79 6.88
CA LEU A 99 14.28 -14.11 8.30
C LEU A 99 15.76 -14.18 8.68
N THR A 100 16.54 -13.14 8.40
CA THR A 100 17.90 -13.02 8.91
C THR A 100 17.83 -12.85 10.43
N LYS A 101 18.78 -13.44 11.16
CA LYS A 101 18.98 -13.12 12.59
C LYS A 101 19.09 -11.60 12.70
N GLY A 102 18.15 -11.01 13.44
CA GLY A 102 17.81 -9.59 13.41
C GLY A 102 19.02 -8.68 13.23
N ASN A 103 18.92 -7.79 12.25
CA ASN A 103 19.96 -6.83 11.92
C ASN A 103 19.93 -5.68 12.94
N ALA A 104 20.21 -5.98 14.22
CA ALA A 104 20.33 -4.97 15.27
C ALA A 104 21.34 -3.89 14.87
N GLU A 105 22.32 -4.25 14.04
CA GLU A 105 23.26 -3.35 13.38
C GLU A 105 22.57 -2.38 12.42
N ALA A 106 21.56 -2.80 11.64
CA ALA A 106 20.81 -1.91 10.75
C ALA A 106 19.96 -0.88 11.49
N ILE A 107 19.28 -1.27 12.58
CA ILE A 107 18.54 -0.32 13.42
C ILE A 107 19.49 0.65 14.12
N THR A 108 20.66 0.16 14.55
CA THR A 108 21.71 1.01 15.14
C THR A 108 22.22 2.02 14.10
N ALA A 109 22.59 1.55 12.90
CA ALA A 109 23.03 2.43 11.81
C ALA A 109 21.96 3.47 11.43
N LEU A 110 20.68 3.08 11.40
CA LEU A 110 19.57 4.01 11.17
C LEU A 110 19.43 5.04 12.30
N ALA A 111 19.56 4.62 13.56
CA ALA A 111 19.48 5.51 14.71
C ALA A 111 20.63 6.53 14.70
N ASP A 112 21.84 6.10 14.32
CA ASP A 112 23.05 6.92 14.25
C ASP A 112 23.00 8.00 13.15
N CYS A 113 22.11 7.87 12.16
CA CYS A 113 21.84 8.93 11.18
C CYS A 113 21.24 10.21 11.79
N VAL A 114 20.73 10.15 13.03
CA VAL A 114 20.10 11.28 13.70
C VAL A 114 20.85 11.64 14.98
N SER A 115 21.44 12.83 15.00
CA SER A 115 22.00 13.39 16.24
C SER A 115 20.88 13.97 17.11
N VAL A 116 20.70 13.41 18.30
CA VAL A 116 19.70 13.85 19.29
C VAL A 116 20.35 14.22 20.62
N THR A 117 19.64 14.97 21.46
CA THR A 117 20.11 15.34 22.80
C THR A 117 20.25 14.14 23.74
N ASN A 118 19.44 13.09 23.55
CA ASN A 118 19.44 11.89 24.39
C ASN A 118 19.61 10.63 23.50
N PRO A 119 20.83 10.32 23.06
CA PRO A 119 21.10 9.22 22.14
C PRO A 119 20.80 7.85 22.76
N GLU A 120 20.96 7.70 24.08
CA GLU A 120 20.78 6.44 24.78
C GLU A 120 19.32 5.96 24.74
N LYS A 121 18.34 6.87 24.88
CA LYS A 121 16.91 6.53 24.78
C LYS A 121 16.41 6.53 23.34
N TRP A 122 17.02 7.32 22.46
CA TRP A 122 16.60 7.43 21.06
C TRP A 122 16.58 6.08 20.35
N ARG A 123 17.67 5.31 20.46
CA ARG A 123 17.74 3.99 19.85
C ARG A 123 16.65 3.06 20.37
N GLU A 124 16.41 3.06 21.69
CA GLU A 124 15.37 2.23 22.30
C GLU A 124 13.97 2.63 21.79
N TYR A 125 13.67 3.92 21.74
CA TYR A 125 12.37 4.44 21.30
C TYR A 125 12.14 4.21 19.82
N LEU A 126 13.15 4.47 18.98
CA LEU A 126 13.08 4.19 17.55
C LEU A 126 12.84 2.70 17.29
N THR A 127 13.56 1.82 18.00
CA THR A 127 13.39 0.37 17.88
C THR A 127 11.96 -0.05 18.23
N LYS A 128 11.45 0.40 19.39
CA LYS A 128 10.08 0.10 19.84
C LYS A 128 9.04 0.61 18.85
N TRP A 129 9.23 1.82 18.34
CA TRP A 129 8.33 2.41 17.35
C TRP A 129 8.33 1.63 16.04
N LEU A 130 9.50 1.25 15.50
CA LEU A 130 9.60 0.43 14.28
C LEU A 130 8.93 -0.94 14.45
N VAL A 131 9.15 -1.61 15.60
CA VAL A 131 8.47 -2.87 15.91
C VAL A 131 6.95 -2.67 15.97
N ALA A 132 6.48 -1.58 16.58
CA ALA A 132 5.07 -1.25 16.64
C ALA A 132 4.47 -0.95 15.25
N VAL A 133 5.20 -0.28 14.35
CA VAL A 133 4.78 -0.05 12.96
C VAL A 133 4.53 -1.38 12.25
N VAL A 134 5.47 -2.32 12.32
CA VAL A 134 5.31 -3.65 11.71
C VAL A 134 4.15 -4.40 12.36
N ALA A 135 4.06 -4.40 13.69
CA ALA A 135 2.95 -5.05 14.39
C ALA A 135 1.58 -4.46 13.98
N ASN A 136 1.49 -3.15 13.76
CA ASN A 136 0.28 -2.48 13.33
C ASN A 136 -0.10 -2.86 11.89
N ALA A 137 0.87 -2.88 10.99
CA ALA A 137 0.63 -3.31 9.61
C ALA A 137 0.14 -4.77 9.49
N MET A 138 0.51 -5.62 10.47
CA MET A 138 0.18 -7.05 10.49
C MET A 138 -1.10 -7.40 11.26
N ASP A 139 -1.75 -6.44 11.94
CA ASP A 139 -2.95 -6.66 12.75
C ASP A 139 -4.12 -5.82 12.24
N ASP A 140 -5.02 -6.43 11.47
CA ASP A 140 -6.19 -5.75 10.89
C ASP A 140 -7.31 -5.47 11.91
N LYS A 141 -7.13 -5.80 13.19
CA LYS A 141 -8.19 -5.73 14.22
C LYS A 141 -7.93 -4.69 15.29
N GLN A 142 -6.67 -4.38 15.59
CA GLN A 142 -6.30 -3.57 16.75
C GLN A 142 -5.18 -2.60 16.38
N CYS A 143 -5.27 -1.39 16.92
CA CYS A 143 -4.12 -0.48 16.92
C CYS A 143 -3.01 -1.11 17.78
N ARG A 144 -1.82 -1.25 17.19
CA ARG A 144 -0.59 -1.69 17.88
C ARG A 144 0.40 -0.55 18.04
N ASN A 145 0.38 0.45 17.16
CA ASN A 145 1.23 1.62 17.27
C ASN A 145 0.48 2.84 17.80
N HIS A 146 0.48 3.00 19.12
CA HIS A 146 -0.17 4.11 19.82
C HIS A 146 0.74 5.35 19.95
N THR A 147 1.86 5.39 19.24
CA THR A 147 2.91 6.39 19.45
C THR A 147 3.27 7.13 18.16
N CYS A 148 3.46 8.44 18.28
CA CYS A 148 3.94 9.29 17.19
C CYS A 148 5.42 9.63 17.43
N LEU A 149 6.26 9.41 16.40
CA LEU A 149 7.65 9.80 16.41
C LEU A 149 7.77 11.28 16.04
N VAL A 150 8.29 12.11 16.95
CA VAL A 150 8.40 13.56 16.74
C VAL A 150 9.88 13.97 16.72
N LEU A 151 10.33 14.51 15.58
CA LEU A 151 11.67 15.07 15.43
C LEU A 151 11.63 16.61 15.49
N THR A 152 12.26 17.19 16.51
CA THR A 152 12.36 18.64 16.70
C THR A 152 13.78 19.12 16.44
N GLY A 153 13.92 20.29 15.83
CA GLY A 153 15.21 20.89 15.49
C GLY A 153 15.08 21.97 14.43
N GLU A 154 16.20 22.63 14.12
CA GLU A 154 16.27 23.70 13.11
C GLU A 154 15.79 23.25 11.72
N GLN A 155 15.38 24.21 10.90
CA GLN A 155 15.06 23.96 9.49
C GLN A 155 16.31 23.50 8.73
N GLY A 156 16.13 22.72 7.67
CA GLY A 156 17.25 22.26 6.82
C GLY A 156 18.08 21.11 7.41
N LYS A 157 17.66 20.50 8.53
CA LYS A 157 18.32 19.33 9.13
C LYS A 157 17.84 17.97 8.57
N PHE A 158 17.24 17.95 7.38
CA PHE A 158 16.78 16.72 6.70
C PHE A 158 15.78 15.84 7.49
N LYS A 159 15.08 16.38 8.49
CA LYS A 159 14.11 15.64 9.33
C LYS A 159 13.04 14.94 8.49
N THR A 160 12.41 15.69 7.59
CA THR A 160 11.38 15.18 6.67
C THR A 160 11.96 14.07 5.78
N THR A 161 13.16 14.28 5.23
CA THR A 161 13.87 13.28 4.42
C THR A 161 14.14 12.00 5.19
N PHE A 162 14.59 12.08 6.44
CA PHE A 162 14.81 10.92 7.30
C PHE A 162 13.51 10.14 7.55
N LEU A 163 12.43 10.83 7.92
CA LEU A 163 11.12 10.19 8.16
C LEU A 163 10.55 9.57 6.88
N ASP A 164 10.74 10.24 5.75
CA ASP A 164 10.29 9.79 4.44
C ASP A 164 10.99 8.50 3.98
N LEU A 165 12.23 8.28 4.41
CA LEU A 165 13.03 7.07 4.14
C LEU A 165 12.64 5.88 5.02
N LEU A 166 11.83 6.09 6.07
CA LEU A 166 11.29 4.99 6.88
C LEU A 166 10.26 4.17 6.10
N CYS A 167 9.65 4.75 5.06
CA CYS A 167 8.83 3.99 4.12
C CYS A 167 9.74 3.37 3.03
N PRO A 168 9.73 2.04 2.86
CA PRO A 168 10.50 1.38 1.81
C PRO A 168 10.17 1.91 0.42
N PRO A 169 11.13 1.99 -0.53
CA PRO A 169 10.87 2.47 -1.88
C PRO A 169 9.75 1.72 -2.62
N SER A 170 9.64 0.40 -2.42
CA SER A 170 8.57 -0.43 -2.99
C SER A 170 7.18 -0.13 -2.41
N LEU A 171 7.12 0.62 -1.31
CA LEU A 171 5.90 1.06 -0.64
C LEU A 171 5.73 2.59 -0.71
N SER A 172 6.35 3.27 -1.70
CA SER A 172 6.26 4.73 -1.84
C SER A 172 4.83 5.25 -1.93
N ASP A 173 3.91 4.47 -2.50
CA ASP A 173 2.48 4.78 -2.62
C ASP A 173 1.73 4.80 -1.28
N TYR A 174 2.33 4.25 -0.21
CA TYR A 174 1.78 4.19 1.15
C TYR A 174 2.45 5.20 2.08
N ARG A 175 3.05 6.25 1.51
CA ARG A 175 3.64 7.34 2.25
C ARG A 175 2.95 8.65 1.90
N TYR A 176 2.55 9.37 2.93
CA TYR A 176 2.10 10.75 2.80
C TYR A 176 3.01 11.69 3.58
N THR A 177 3.33 12.83 2.97
CA THR A 177 4.09 13.90 3.61
C THR A 177 3.38 15.21 3.34
N GLY A 178 2.94 15.89 4.40
CA GLY A 178 2.20 17.13 4.25
C GLY A 178 1.40 17.51 5.50
N LYS A 179 0.39 18.36 5.29
CA LYS A 179 -0.48 18.84 6.36
C LYS A 179 -1.70 17.92 6.49
N ILE A 180 -2.03 17.56 7.71
CA ILE A 180 -3.29 16.89 8.03
C ILE A 180 -4.22 17.85 8.77
N TYR A 181 -5.51 17.72 8.53
CA TYR A 181 -6.54 18.46 9.25
C TYR A 181 -7.42 17.43 9.97
N PRO A 182 -7.14 17.11 11.25
CA PRO A 182 -7.77 15.98 11.95
C PRO A 182 -9.31 15.97 11.96
N GLN A 183 -9.92 17.13 11.70
CA GLN A 183 -11.36 17.33 11.65
C GLN A 183 -11.99 16.90 10.30
N GLU A 184 -11.19 16.75 9.25
CA GLU A 184 -11.65 16.44 7.90
C GLU A 184 -11.85 14.94 7.70
N LYS A 185 -12.94 14.57 7.01
CA LYS A 185 -13.25 13.16 6.74
C LYS A 185 -12.21 12.49 5.83
N ASP A 186 -11.57 13.27 4.96
CA ASP A 186 -10.55 12.78 4.03
C ASP A 186 -9.26 12.34 4.74
N VAL A 187 -9.04 12.77 5.99
CA VAL A 187 -7.93 12.25 6.80
C VAL A 187 -8.13 10.77 7.16
N LEU A 188 -9.37 10.28 7.23
CA LEU A 188 -9.63 8.86 7.52
C LEU A 188 -9.16 7.97 6.37
N SER A 189 -9.37 8.37 5.11
CA SER A 189 -8.83 7.62 3.97
C SER A 189 -7.31 7.70 3.94
N LEU A 190 -6.73 8.86 4.29
CA LEU A 190 -5.29 9.00 4.40
C LEU A 190 -4.69 8.01 5.43
N ILE A 191 -5.32 7.88 6.60
CA ILE A 191 -4.89 6.96 7.65
C ILE A 191 -5.01 5.50 7.20
N GLY A 192 -6.15 5.11 6.63
CA GLY A 192 -6.37 3.72 6.20
C GLY A 192 -5.60 3.31 4.94
N GLN A 193 -4.91 4.23 4.25
CA GLN A 193 -4.21 3.96 2.98
C GLN A 193 -2.70 4.11 3.06
N ASN A 194 -2.15 4.61 4.17
CA ASN A 194 -0.72 4.89 4.30
C ASN A 194 -0.10 4.11 5.47
N LEU A 195 1.10 3.57 5.22
CA LEU A 195 1.96 3.00 6.25
C LEU A 195 2.63 4.09 7.07
N ILE A 196 3.10 5.16 6.42
CA ILE A 196 3.79 6.28 7.05
C ILE A 196 3.09 7.60 6.67
N ILE A 197 2.72 8.37 7.68
CA ILE A 197 2.16 9.71 7.53
C ILE A 197 3.08 10.68 8.26
N ASN A 198 3.78 11.49 7.47
CA ASN A 198 4.69 12.51 7.94
C ASN A 198 3.96 13.86 8.00
N ILE A 199 3.68 14.33 9.20
CA ILE A 199 2.92 15.56 9.47
C ILE A 199 3.90 16.73 9.52
N ASP A 200 3.87 17.58 8.50
CA ASP A 200 4.84 18.66 8.36
C ASP A 200 4.48 19.91 9.16
N ASP A 201 5.42 20.37 10.00
CA ASP A 201 5.42 21.60 10.81
C ASP A 201 4.18 21.92 11.67
N GLN A 202 3.11 21.13 11.62
CA GLN A 202 1.87 21.37 12.36
C GLN A 202 1.98 21.01 13.84
N LEU A 203 2.82 20.03 14.19
CA LEU A 203 2.98 19.59 15.58
C LEU A 203 3.56 20.70 16.50
N LYS A 204 4.22 21.72 15.94
CA LYS A 204 4.80 22.83 16.71
C LYS A 204 3.75 23.79 17.27
N ALA A 205 2.55 23.83 16.67
CA ALA A 205 1.52 24.82 16.98
C ALA A 205 0.11 24.20 17.02
N LEU A 206 -0.01 22.98 17.53
CA LEU A 206 -1.32 22.34 17.76
C LEU A 206 -2.06 23.05 18.89
N ASN A 207 -3.32 23.42 18.64
CA ASN A 207 -4.23 23.78 19.71
C ASN A 207 -4.70 22.52 20.46
N LYS A 208 -5.27 22.68 21.66
CA LYS A 208 -5.73 21.55 22.50
C LYS A 208 -6.77 20.65 21.80
N ARG A 209 -7.58 21.22 20.91
CA ARG A 209 -8.62 20.45 20.20
C ARG A 209 -7.96 19.54 19.17
N ASP A 210 -7.06 20.06 18.35
CA ASP A 210 -6.35 19.29 17.32
C ASP A 210 -5.40 18.26 17.93
N GLU A 211 -4.81 18.56 19.10
CA GLU A 211 -4.04 17.57 19.87
C GLU A 211 -4.91 16.36 20.29
N ASN A 212 -6.13 16.61 20.77
CA ASN A 212 -7.05 15.53 21.17
C ASN A 212 -7.53 14.71 19.96
N GLU A 213 -7.87 15.36 18.84
CA GLU A 213 -8.24 14.62 17.63
C GLU A 213 -7.07 13.80 17.09
N LEU A 214 -5.86 14.37 17.08
CA LEU A 214 -4.68 13.63 16.63
C LEU A 214 -4.42 12.39 17.50
N LYS A 215 -4.60 12.50 18.82
CA LYS A 215 -4.54 11.34 19.72
C LYS A 215 -5.59 10.28 19.36
N ASN A 216 -6.83 10.71 19.14
CA ASN A 216 -7.91 9.80 18.73
C ASN A 216 -7.55 9.08 17.42
N LEU A 217 -7.01 9.80 16.44
CA LEU A 217 -6.57 9.24 15.16
C LEU A 217 -5.44 8.23 15.33
N ILE A 218 -4.42 8.53 16.15
CA ILE A 218 -3.28 7.62 16.38
C ILE A 218 -3.73 6.31 17.05
N THR A 219 -4.68 6.38 17.98
CA THR A 219 -5.14 5.21 18.74
C THR A 219 -6.32 4.48 18.10
N CYS A 220 -6.82 4.97 16.96
CA CYS A 220 -7.99 4.41 16.30
C CYS A 220 -7.62 3.04 15.70
N PRO A 221 -8.30 1.95 16.08
CA PRO A 221 -7.97 0.62 15.56
C PRO A 221 -8.44 0.42 14.12
N GLN A 222 -9.52 1.09 13.72
CA GLN A 222 -10.13 0.98 12.40
C GLN A 222 -10.80 2.31 12.05
N VAL A 223 -10.66 2.72 10.79
CA VAL A 223 -11.28 3.92 10.24
C VAL A 223 -12.47 3.54 9.36
N LYS A 224 -13.53 4.34 9.42
CA LYS A 224 -14.77 4.10 8.66
C LYS A 224 -15.01 5.20 7.65
N TYR A 225 -14.82 4.89 6.37
CA TYR A 225 -14.99 5.85 5.27
C TYR A 225 -15.51 5.18 4.00
N ARG A 226 -15.93 5.99 3.02
CA ARG A 226 -16.43 5.53 1.72
C ARG A 226 -15.49 6.03 0.64
N MET A 227 -14.97 5.15 -0.21
CA MET A 227 -14.19 5.61 -1.36
C MET A 227 -15.06 6.37 -2.36
N PRO A 228 -14.45 7.21 -3.20
CA PRO A 228 -15.11 7.67 -4.41
C PRO A 228 -15.76 6.50 -5.16
N TYR A 229 -17.02 6.66 -5.56
CA TYR A 229 -17.79 5.68 -6.35
C TYR A 229 -18.19 4.37 -5.65
N GLU A 230 -17.78 4.12 -4.39
CA GLU A 230 -18.33 3.02 -3.60
C GLU A 230 -19.76 3.30 -3.13
N LYS A 231 -20.58 2.25 -3.10
CA LYS A 231 -21.99 2.35 -2.69
C LYS A 231 -22.16 2.40 -1.17
N HIS A 232 -21.23 1.79 -0.42
CA HIS A 232 -21.34 1.59 1.01
C HIS A 232 -20.11 2.14 1.75
N ILE A 233 -20.33 2.57 2.99
CA ILE A 233 -19.24 2.91 3.91
C ILE A 233 -18.70 1.59 4.47
N GLU A 234 -17.39 1.42 4.42
CA GLU A 234 -16.71 0.24 4.96
C GLU A 234 -15.82 0.63 6.14
N GLU A 235 -15.62 -0.33 7.06
CA GLU A 235 -14.66 -0.23 8.15
C GLU A 235 -13.35 -0.87 7.71
N ARG A 236 -12.24 -0.16 7.93
CA ARG A 236 -10.93 -0.47 7.35
C ARG A 236 -9.85 -0.36 8.42
N PRO A 237 -8.87 -1.27 8.43
CA PRO A 237 -7.75 -1.22 9.37
C PRO A 237 -6.85 0.00 9.14
#